data_AF-A0A7X2MH94-F1
#
_entry.id   AF-A0A7X2MH94-F1
#
_cell.length_a   1.000
_cell.length_b   1.000
_cell.length_c   1.000
_cell.angle_alpha   90.00
_cell.angle_beta   90.00
_cell.angle_gamma   90.00
#
_symmetry.space_group_name_H-M   'P 1'
#
loop_
_entity.id
_entity.type
_entity.pdbx_description
1 polymer ?
#
loop_
_entity_poly.entity_id
_entity_poly.type
_entity_poly.pdbx_seq_one_letter_code
_entity_poly.pdbx_strand_id
1 'polypeptide(L)' 'VMFKQKTSLPELPPGLPVIPDSQKVEYKLITRKPIVPSDDEITHNNRAHSAKLRIIEKL' A
#
# COMPACT_ATOMS: atom_id res chain seq x y z
N VAL A 1 -9.78 -1.33 -2.73
CA VAL A 1 -8.43 -0.75 -2.93
C VAL A 1 -7.42 -1.88 -3.01
N MET A 2 -6.93 -2.18 -4.21
CA MET A 2 -6.14 -3.37 -4.57
C MET A 2 -4.88 -3.58 -3.69
N PHE A 3 -4.13 -2.51 -3.40
CA PHE A 3 -2.90 -2.60 -2.62
C PHE A 3 -3.12 -3.05 -1.17
N LYS A 4 -4.16 -2.52 -0.52
CA LYS A 4 -4.51 -2.88 0.87
C LYS A 4 -4.94 -4.35 0.98
N GLN A 5 -5.59 -4.90 -0.04
CA GLN A 5 -5.99 -6.31 -0.09
C GLN A 5 -4.79 -7.24 -0.25
N LYS A 6 -3.81 -6.86 -1.09
CA LYS A 6 -2.59 -7.66 -1.30
C LYS A 6 -1.60 -7.60 -0.13
N THR A 7 -1.65 -6.54 0.68
CA THR A 7 -0.77 -6.37 1.84
C THR A 7 -1.44 -6.73 3.17
N SER A 8 -2.73 -7.08 3.18
CA SER A 8 -3.44 -7.45 4.41
C SER A 8 -3.35 -8.95 4.63
N LEU A 9 -2.96 -9.34 5.84
CA LEU A 9 -3.07 -10.71 6.30
C LEU A 9 -4.56 -11.10 6.39
N PRO A 10 -4.92 -12.37 6.12
CA PRO A 10 -6.25 -12.91 6.41
C PRO A 10 -6.54 -12.79 7.92
N GLU A 11 -7.79 -12.50 8.25
CA GLU A 11 -8.25 -12.40 9.64
C GLU A 11 -8.17 -13.80 10.28
N LEU A 12 -7.22 -13.97 11.21
CA LEU A 12 -7.03 -15.23 11.91
C LEU A 12 -8.16 -15.43 12.93
N PRO A 13 -8.72 -16.65 13.05
CA PRO A 13 -9.68 -16.94 14.11
C PRO A 13 -9.00 -16.77 15.49
N PRO A 14 -9.69 -16.15 16.47
CA PRO A 14 -9.14 -15.89 17.79
C PRO A 14 -8.92 -17.22 18.52
N GLY A 15 -7.67 -17.68 18.64
CA GLY A 15 -7.35 -18.90 19.39
C GLY A 15 -6.05 -19.64 19.08
N LEU A 16 -5.34 -19.33 17.99
CA LEU A 16 -4.03 -19.96 17.71
C LEU A 16 -2.90 -18.91 17.59
N PRO A 17 -1.79 -19.05 18.35
CA PRO A 17 -0.70 -18.08 18.39
C PRO A 17 0.34 -18.26 17.27
N VAL A 18 0.00 -18.95 16.17
CA VAL A 18 0.97 -19.29 15.12
C VAL A 18 0.41 -18.97 13.75
N ILE A 19 1.03 -18.01 13.08
CA ILE A 19 0.79 -17.69 11.66
C ILE A 19 1.42 -18.83 10.84
N PRO A 20 0.66 -19.60 10.04
CA PRO A 20 1.27 -20.57 9.14
C PRO A 20 2.18 -19.85 8.13
N ASP A 21 3.40 -20.33 7.92
CA ASP A 21 4.39 -19.75 6.99
C ASP A 21 3.88 -19.56 5.54
N SER A 22 2.76 -20.22 5.20
CA SER A 22 2.05 -20.13 3.93
C SER A 22 1.29 -18.81 3.70
N GLN A 23 1.17 -17.94 4.71
CA GLN A 23 0.53 -16.62 4.64
C GLN A 23 1.53 -15.47 4.77
N LYS A 24 2.80 -15.68 4.41
CA LYS A 24 3.75 -14.58 4.28
C LYS A 24 3.23 -13.62 3.22
N VAL A 25 2.97 -12.39 3.64
CA VAL A 25 2.51 -11.32 2.75
C VAL A 25 3.57 -11.15 1.66
N GLU A 26 3.22 -11.40 0.40
CA GLU A 26 4.16 -11.28 -0.73
C GLU A 26 4.63 -9.83 -0.95
N TYR A 27 3.87 -8.87 -0.45
CA TYR A 27 4.11 -7.44 -0.66
C TYR A 27 4.03 -6.66 0.65
N LYS A 28 5.05 -5.85 0.92
CA LYS A 28 5.05 -4.88 2.02
C LYS A 28 4.51 -3.54 1.52
N LEU A 29 3.52 -2.99 2.22
CA LEU A 29 3.00 -1.65 1.92
C LEU A 29 3.95 -0.58 2.49
N ILE A 30 4.64 0.15 1.62
CA ILE A 30 5.53 1.26 2.02
C ILE A 30 4.70 2.50 2.36
N THR A 31 3.78 2.88 1.48
CA THR A 31 2.99 4.12 1.62
C THR A 31 1.56 3.83 2.10
N ARG A 32 1.24 4.18 3.35
CA ARG A 32 -0.12 4.03 3.90
C ARG A 32 -1.11 5.05 3.32
N LYS A 33 -0.68 6.31 3.16
CA LYS A 33 -1.41 7.37 2.46
C LYS A 33 -0.79 7.57 1.08
N PRO A 34 -1.58 7.89 0.04
CA PRO A 34 -1.01 8.21 -1.27
C PRO A 34 -0.13 9.45 -1.18
N ILE A 35 0.99 9.45 -1.88
CA ILE A 35 1.83 10.64 -2.06
C ILE A 35 1.16 11.50 -3.13
N VAL A 36 0.96 12.78 -2.82
CA VAL A 36 0.38 13.79 -3.70
C VAL A 36 1.50 14.68 -4.26
N PRO A 37 1.32 15.25 -5.46
CA PRO A 37 2.27 16.20 -6.03
C PRO A 37 2.38 17.46 -5.18
N SER A 38 3.55 18.12 -5.26
CA SER A 38 3.82 19.41 -4.61
C SER A 38 3.08 20.56 -5.31
N ASP A 39 2.86 21.66 -4.62
CA ASP A 39 2.27 22.88 -5.19
C ASP A 39 3.10 23.39 -6.38
N ASP A 40 4.44 23.37 -6.27
CA ASP A 40 5.34 23.75 -7.37
C ASP A 40 5.18 22.82 -8.59
N GLU A 41 4.91 21.54 -8.38
CA GLU A 41 4.74 20.58 -9.48
C GLU A 41 3.40 20.81 -10.20
N ILE A 42 2.36 21.19 -9.46
CA ILE A 42 1.05 21.53 -10.00
C ILE A 42 1.12 22.82 -10.83
N THR A 43 1.90 23.82 -10.40
CA THR A 43 2.06 25.08 -11.15
C THR A 43 2.81 24.88 -12.47
N HIS A 44 3.82 23.99 -12.48
CA HIS A 44 4.58 23.68 -13.70
C HIS A 44 3.89 22.62 -14.58
N ASN A 45 3.06 21.77 -13.99
CA ASN A 45 2.34 20.71 -14.69
C ASN A 45 0.93 20.52 -14.10
N ASN A 46 -0.04 21.25 -14.65
CA ASN A 46 -1.44 21.20 -14.23
C ASN A 46 -2.06 19.78 -14.36
N ARG A 47 -1.51 18.93 -15.23
CA ARG A 47 -1.98 17.53 -15.38
C ARG A 47 -1.61 16.64 -14.19
N ALA A 48 -0.66 17.07 -13.35
CA ALA A 48 -0.25 16.31 -12.17
C ALA A 48 -1.27 16.37 -11.03
N HIS A 49 -2.17 17.37 -11.00
CA HIS A 49 -3.08 17.64 -9.88
C HIS A 49 -3.88 16.43 -9.35
N SER A 50 -4.21 15.46 -10.21
CA SER A 50 -4.97 14.25 -9.83
C SER A 50 -4.10 13.04 -9.50
N ALA A 51 -2.78 13.13 -9.65
CA ALA A 51 -1.85 12.02 -9.44
C ALA A 51 -1.80 11.61 -7.96
N LYS A 52 -1.86 10.29 -7.71
CA LYS A 52 -1.78 9.69 -6.38
C LYS A 52 -0.82 8.50 -6.45
N LEU A 53 0.40 8.70 -5.98
CA LEU A 53 1.42 7.64 -6.00
C LEU A 53 1.22 6.71 -4.80
N ARG A 54 1.23 5.40 -5.06
CA ARG A 54 1.18 4.33 -4.06
C ARG A 54 2.23 3.29 -4.38
N ILE A 55 2.99 2.87 -3.37
CA ILE A 55 4.17 2.00 -3.53
C ILE A 55 3.99 0.74 -2.67
N ILE A 56 4.27 -0.41 -3.27
CA ILE A 56 4.42 -1.71 -2.60
C ILE A 56 5.79 -2.29 -2.96
N GLU A 57 6.42 -2.95 -2.00
CA GLU A 57 7.69 -3.66 -2.18
C GLU A 57 7.42 -5.16 -2.18
N LYS A 58 8.04 -5.90 -3.10
CA LYS A 58 7.98 -7.37 -3.12
C LYS A 58 9.03 -7.91 -2.14
N LEU A 59 8.62 -8.81 -1.25
CA LEU A 59 9.50 -9.49 -0.28
C LEU A 59 10.18 -10.72 -0.90
#